data_AF-A0A3Q7HSZ8-F1
#
_entry.id   AF-A0A3Q7HSZ8-F1
#
_cell.length_a   1.000
_cell.length_b   1.000
_cell.length_c   1.000
_cell.angle_alpha   90.00
_cell.angle_beta   90.00
_cell.angle_gamma   90.00
#
_symmetry.space_group_name_H-M   'P 1'
#
loop_
_entity.id
_entity.type
_entity.pdbx_description
1 polymer ?
#
loop_
_entity_poly.entity_id
_entity_poly.type
_entity_poly.pdbx_seq_one_letter_code
_entity_poly.pdbx_strand_id
1 'polypeptide(L)'
;MMNPFQISGPGGAYEAKNIEEGMHVRMEMPGIDKEDVKVLISYGTIIIKGEGKKESTYEDSGRTYSANIEICSNSYEAQSMEANMKNGVLRMLIPKSKTPQKVTGSNYEIKVK
;
A
#
# COMPACT_ATOMS: atom_id res chain seq x y z
N MET A 1 14.76 4.19 3.37
CA MET A 1 15.43 4.55 4.63
C MET A 1 15.09 3.50 5.67
N MET A 2 16.03 3.10 6.53
CA MET A 2 15.80 2.09 7.56
C MET A 2 15.45 2.76 8.89
N ASN A 3 14.59 2.13 9.69
CA ASN A 3 14.28 2.60 11.04
C ASN A 3 15.47 2.30 11.99
N PRO A 4 16.13 3.33 12.57
CA PRO A 4 17.32 3.10 13.40
C PRO A 4 17.04 2.41 14.74
N PHE A 5 15.78 2.37 15.18
CA PHE A 5 15.38 1.72 16.44
C PHE A 5 14.91 0.27 16.24
N GLN A 6 14.87 -0.21 15.00
CA GLN A 6 14.49 -1.57 14.70
C GLN A 6 15.71 -2.49 14.66
N ILE A 7 15.80 -3.41 15.62
CA ILE A 7 16.94 -4.33 15.77
C ILE A 7 16.82 -5.54 14.82
N SER A 8 15.60 -6.00 14.53
CA SER A 8 15.35 -7.18 13.69
C SER A 8 14.02 -7.09 12.93
N GLY A 9 13.85 -7.98 11.94
CA GLY A 9 12.68 -8.01 11.06
C GLY A 9 12.82 -7.14 9.79
N PRO A 10 11.74 -6.92 9.03
CA PRO A 10 11.79 -6.13 7.80
C PRO A 10 12.10 -4.66 8.11
N GLY A 11 13.32 -4.20 7.81
CA GLY A 11 13.80 -2.85 8.16
C GLY A 11 13.56 -1.78 7.09
N GLY A 12 12.94 -2.13 5.96
CA GLY A 12 12.60 -1.20 4.88
C GLY A 12 11.27 -0.50 5.12
N ALA A 13 11.14 0.72 4.61
CA ALA A 13 9.87 1.48 4.61
C ALA A 13 8.73 0.75 3.90
N TYR A 14 9.05 -0.16 2.98
CA TYR A 14 8.12 -1.09 2.38
C TYR A 14 8.81 -2.41 2.02
N GLU A 15 8.01 -3.44 1.80
CA GLU A 15 8.41 -4.74 1.29
C GLU A 15 7.37 -5.21 0.27
N ALA A 16 7.82 -5.77 -0.85
CA ALA A 16 6.96 -6.42 -1.84
C ALA A 16 7.53 -7.81 -2.15
N LYS A 17 6.68 -8.83 -2.10
CA LYS A 17 7.06 -10.24 -2.31
C LYS A 17 6.04 -10.94 -3.19
N ASN A 18 6.53 -11.72 -4.15
CA ASN A 18 5.70 -12.67 -4.87
C ASN A 18 5.50 -13.91 -3.99
N ILE A 19 4.26 -14.27 -3.75
CA ILE A 19 3.84 -15.47 -3.01
C ILE A 19 3.02 -16.37 -3.96
N GLU A 20 2.52 -17.50 -3.45
CA GLU A 20 1.77 -18.44 -4.27
C GLU A 20 0.46 -17.81 -4.77
N GLU A 21 -0.25 -17.16 -3.85
CA GLU A 21 -1.57 -16.56 -4.02
C GLU A 21 -1.55 -15.27 -4.86
N GLY A 22 -0.42 -14.56 -4.89
CA GLY A 22 -0.41 -13.16 -5.31
C GLY A 22 0.91 -12.44 -5.11
N MET A 23 0.83 -11.12 -5.09
CA MET A 23 1.87 -10.24 -4.59
C MET A 23 1.46 -9.71 -3.22
N HIS A 24 2.29 -9.97 -2.21
CA HIS A 24 2.15 -9.39 -0.88
C HIS A 24 2.93 -8.08 -0.81
N VAL A 25 2.28 -7.01 -0.38
CA VAL A 25 2.91 -5.71 -0.14
C VAL A 25 2.69 -5.30 1.31
N ARG A 26 3.75 -4.83 1.96
CA ARG A 26 3.74 -4.25 3.30
C ARG A 26 4.36 -2.87 3.25
N MET A 27 3.71 -1.86 3.80
CA MET A 27 4.24 -0.49 3.89
C MET A 27 4.07 0.05 5.31
N GLU A 28 5.13 0.68 5.83
CA GLU A 28 5.12 1.32 7.14
C GLU A 28 4.64 2.76 7.01
N MET A 29 3.56 3.08 7.72
CA MET A 29 2.88 4.37 7.74
C MET A 29 2.53 4.74 9.20
N PRO A 30 3.54 4.83 10.10
CA PRO A 30 3.29 5.11 11.51
C PRO A 30 2.62 6.48 11.70
N GLY A 31 1.59 6.51 12.55
CA GLY A 31 0.81 7.71 12.83
C GLY A 31 -0.29 8.01 11.80
N ILE A 32 -0.61 7.06 10.91
CA ILE A 32 -1.71 7.15 9.96
C ILE A 32 -2.79 6.15 10.34
N ASP A 33 -4.03 6.60 10.46
CA ASP A 33 -5.21 5.76 10.62
C ASP A 33 -5.74 5.30 9.25
N LYS A 34 -6.55 4.24 9.25
CA LYS A 34 -7.00 3.60 8.00
C LYS A 34 -7.89 4.52 7.15
N GLU A 35 -8.63 5.41 7.77
CA GLU A 35 -9.51 6.38 7.13
C GLU A 35 -8.72 7.42 6.34
N ASP A 36 -7.47 7.65 6.73
CA ASP A 36 -6.56 8.61 6.10
C ASP A 36 -5.66 7.95 5.04
N VAL A 37 -5.86 6.66 4.74
CA VAL A 37 -5.17 5.94 3.65
C VAL A 37 -6.07 5.83 2.43
N LYS A 38 -5.53 6.22 1.28
CA LYS A 38 -6.16 6.04 -0.04
C LYS A 38 -5.32 5.13 -0.90
N VAL A 39 -5.95 4.09 -1.46
CA VAL A 39 -5.33 3.17 -2.40
C VAL A 39 -6.10 3.23 -3.72
N LEU A 40 -5.42 3.64 -4.78
CA LEU A 40 -5.99 3.86 -6.11
C LEU A 40 -5.29 2.94 -7.12
N ILE A 41 -6.03 2.45 -8.09
CA ILE A 41 -5.49 1.70 -9.23
C ILE A 41 -5.69 2.56 -10.45
N SER A 42 -4.61 2.87 -11.18
CA SER A 42 -4.64 3.67 -12.39
C SER A 42 -3.63 3.15 -13.39
N TYR A 43 -4.09 2.78 -14.59
CA TYR A 43 -3.24 2.32 -15.71
C TYR A 43 -2.18 1.26 -15.37
N GLY A 44 -2.51 0.27 -14.52
CA GLY A 44 -1.55 -0.76 -14.12
C GLY A 44 -0.60 -0.34 -12.98
N THR A 45 -0.87 0.79 -12.35
CA THR A 45 -0.13 1.29 -11.18
C THR A 45 -1.05 1.37 -9.98
N ILE A 46 -0.61 0.83 -8.86
CA ILE A 46 -1.23 1.02 -7.55
C ILE A 46 -0.59 2.27 -6.92
N ILE A 47 -1.41 3.28 -6.68
CA ILE A 47 -1.03 4.54 -6.05
C ILE A 47 -1.52 4.51 -4.61
N ILE A 48 -0.60 4.60 -3.66
CA ILE A 48 -0.88 4.62 -2.23
C ILE A 48 -0.60 6.01 -1.71
N LYS A 49 -1.54 6.60 -0.98
CA LYS A 49 -1.37 7.88 -0.29
C LYS A 49 -1.85 7.75 1.15
N GLY A 50 -1.13 8.36 2.07
CA GLY A 50 -1.60 8.54 3.44
C GLY A 50 -1.17 9.88 4.00
N GLU A 51 -2.08 10.52 4.73
CA GLU A 51 -1.87 11.85 5.30
C GLU A 51 -2.19 11.82 6.80
N GLY A 52 -1.19 12.11 7.62
CA GLY A 52 -1.29 12.17 9.07
C GLY A 52 -1.23 13.62 9.49
N LYS A 53 -2.11 14.00 10.40
CA LYS A 53 -2.12 15.36 10.96
C LYS A 53 -1.03 15.49 12.01
N LYS A 54 -0.80 16.74 12.40
CA LYS A 54 0.00 17.09 13.57
C LYS A 54 -0.85 16.79 14.82
N GLU A 55 -0.35 15.94 15.71
CA GLU A 55 -1.09 15.47 16.89
C GLU A 55 -0.75 16.30 18.15
N SER A 56 0.35 17.04 18.13
CA SER A 56 0.82 17.82 19.28
C SER A 56 1.49 19.12 18.87
N THR A 57 1.40 20.18 19.68
CA THR A 57 2.09 21.46 19.42
C THR A 57 3.60 21.33 19.26
N TYR A 58 4.19 20.29 19.85
CA TYR A 58 5.63 20.00 19.85
C TYR A 58 6.13 19.27 18.59
N GLU A 59 5.25 18.89 17.67
CA GLU A 59 5.65 18.32 16.38
C GLU A 59 5.82 19.41 15.32
N ASP A 60 6.79 19.30 14.43
CA ASP A 60 7.02 20.32 13.39
C ASP A 60 5.93 20.30 12.30
N SER A 61 5.49 19.10 11.91
CA SER A 61 4.47 18.89 10.87
C SER A 61 3.72 17.58 11.08
N GLY A 62 2.65 17.40 10.31
CA GLY A 62 2.08 16.08 10.08
C GLY A 62 3.00 15.19 9.23
N ARG A 63 2.44 14.09 8.72
CA ARG A 63 3.16 13.08 7.94
C ARG A 63 2.49 12.87 6.60
N THR A 64 3.26 12.70 5.54
CA THR A 64 2.73 12.32 4.23
C THR A 64 3.50 11.14 3.67
N TYR A 65 2.76 10.12 3.27
CA TYR A 65 3.30 8.92 2.66
C TYR A 65 2.73 8.79 1.25
N SER A 66 3.59 8.50 0.29
CA SER A 66 3.17 8.24 -1.08
C SER A 66 4.04 7.15 -1.68
N ALA A 67 3.40 6.20 -2.36
CA ALA A 67 4.09 5.15 -3.10
C ALA A 67 3.34 4.82 -4.39
N ASN A 68 4.10 4.43 -5.42
CA ASN A 68 3.57 3.93 -6.67
C ASN A 68 4.17 2.54 -6.89
N ILE A 69 3.30 1.55 -7.12
CA ILE A 69 3.71 0.16 -7.38
C ILE A 69 3.16 -0.21 -8.75
N GLU A 70 4.06 -0.35 -9.71
CA GLU A 70 3.71 -0.85 -11.04
C GLU A 70 3.44 -2.35 -10.95
N ILE A 71 2.28 -2.76 -11.47
CA ILE A 71 1.89 -4.15 -11.61
C ILE A 71 1.65 -4.43 -13.09
N CYS A 72 2.24 -5.53 -13.59
CA CYS A 72 1.88 -6.02 -14.90
C CYS A 72 0.39 -6.43 -14.86
N SER A 73 -0.47 -5.62 -15.47
CA SER A 73 -1.93 -5.77 -15.49
C SER A 73 -2.41 -7.16 -15.91
N ASN A 74 -1.60 -7.88 -16.67
CA ASN A 74 -1.95 -9.19 -17.22
C ASN A 74 -1.69 -10.34 -16.24
N SER A 75 -0.92 -10.10 -15.17
CA SER A 75 -0.49 -11.12 -14.21
C SER A 75 -1.25 -11.04 -12.89
N TYR A 76 -1.95 -9.93 -12.63
CA TYR A 76 -2.56 -9.62 -11.34
C TYR A 76 -3.98 -9.11 -11.48
N GLU A 77 -4.87 -9.55 -10.59
CA GLU A 77 -6.26 -9.09 -10.52
C GLU A 77 -6.37 -7.94 -9.51
N ALA A 78 -5.92 -6.75 -9.92
CA ALA A 78 -5.77 -5.60 -9.04
C ALA A 78 -7.09 -5.16 -8.37
N GLN A 79 -8.23 -5.33 -9.06
CA GLN A 79 -9.56 -4.97 -8.56
C GLN A 79 -9.99 -5.81 -7.36
N SER A 80 -9.51 -7.05 -7.29
CA SER A 80 -9.78 -8.00 -6.20
C SER A 80 -8.72 -7.91 -5.09
N MET A 81 -7.94 -6.82 -5.06
CA MET A 81 -6.94 -6.59 -4.03
C MET A 81 -7.59 -6.40 -2.66
N GLU A 82 -7.03 -7.07 -1.66
CA GLU A 82 -7.36 -6.81 -0.26
C GLU A 82 -6.33 -5.83 0.33
N ALA A 83 -6.82 -4.78 0.98
CA ALA A 83 -6.00 -3.80 1.69
C ALA A 83 -6.45 -3.69 3.16
N ASN A 84 -5.52 -3.91 4.09
CA ASN A 84 -5.77 -3.80 5.53
C ASN A 84 -4.74 -2.90 6.19
N MET A 85 -5.19 -1.93 6.97
CA MET A 85 -4.36 -1.02 7.73
C MET A 85 -4.52 -1.31 9.22
N LYS A 86 -3.41 -1.64 9.88
CA LYS A 86 -3.41 -1.94 11.32
C LYS A 86 -2.13 -1.45 11.97
N ASN A 87 -2.27 -0.67 13.04
CA ASN A 87 -1.17 -0.13 13.84
C ASN A 87 -0.14 0.63 12.98
N GLY A 88 -0.61 1.47 12.05
CA GLY A 88 0.28 2.23 11.15
C GLY A 88 1.04 1.37 10.14
N VAL A 89 0.56 0.17 9.81
CA VAL A 89 1.15 -0.69 8.77
C VAL A 89 0.07 -1.14 7.79
N LEU A 90 0.22 -0.72 6.54
CA LEU A 90 -0.64 -1.13 5.43
C LEU A 90 -0.14 -2.47 4.87
N ARG A 91 -1.02 -3.46 4.78
CA ARG A 91 -0.79 -4.75 4.15
C ARG A 91 -1.76 -4.92 3.01
N MET A 92 -1.23 -5.28 1.84
CA MET A 92 -2.03 -5.56 0.67
C MET A 92 -1.70 -6.94 0.11
N LEU A 93 -2.73 -7.62 -0.38
CA LEU A 93 -2.60 -8.84 -1.16
C LEU A 93 -3.24 -8.62 -2.51
N ILE A 94 -2.44 -8.68 -3.57
CA ILE A 94 -2.90 -8.54 -4.95
C ILE A 94 -2.92 -9.94 -5.56
N PRO A 95 -4.10 -10.55 -5.77
CA PRO A 95 -4.19 -11.91 -6.28
C PRO A 95 -3.59 -12.04 -7.68
N LYS A 96 -3.01 -13.20 -7.99
CA LYS A 96 -2.64 -13.53 -9.37
C LYS A 96 -3.90 -13.64 -10.23
N SER A 97 -3.79 -13.15 -11.46
CA SER A 97 -4.87 -13.28 -12.42
C SER A 97 -4.98 -14.72 -12.92
N LYS A 98 -6.17 -15.33 -12.81
CA LYS A 98 -6.44 -16.68 -13.35
C LYS A 98 -6.73 -16.67 -14.85
N THR A 99 -7.02 -15.50 -15.42
CA THR A 99 -7.35 -15.29 -16.83
C THR A 99 -6.79 -13.94 -17.27
N PRO A 100 -6.16 -13.81 -18.45
CA PRO A 100 -5.56 -12.55 -18.89
C PRO A 100 -6.60 -11.41 -18.87
N GLN A 101 -6.49 -10.51 -17.90
CA GLN A 101 -7.34 -9.33 -17.81
C GLN A 101 -6.79 -8.22 -18.71
N LYS A 102 -7.63 -7.70 -19.60
CA LYS A 102 -7.40 -6.38 -20.21
C LYS A 102 -7.79 -5.32 -19.18
N VAL A 103 -6.81 -4.79 -18.45
CA VAL A 103 -7.05 -3.59 -17.65
C VAL A 103 -7.32 -2.44 -18.62
N THR A 104 -8.60 -2.16 -18.81
CA THR A 104 -9.10 -1.04 -19.61
C THR A 104 -9.01 0.20 -18.73
N GLY A 105 -8.25 1.22 -19.14
CA GLY A 105 -7.83 2.36 -18.32
C GLY A 105 -8.94 3.00 -17.51
N SER A 106 -9.10 2.55 -16.27
CA SER A 106 -10.17 2.96 -15.36
C SER A 106 -9.56 3.13 -13.97
N ASN A 107 -9.91 4.22 -13.31
CA ASN A 107 -9.44 4.52 -11.96
C ASN A 107 -10.36 3.85 -10.94
N TYR A 108 -9.81 3.01 -10.07
CA TYR A 108 -10.56 2.34 -9.00
C TYR A 108 -9.97 2.69 -7.65
N GLU A 109 -10.82 3.01 -6.67
CA GLU A 109 -10.42 3.17 -5.28
C GLU A 109 -10.71 1.88 -4.51
N ILE A 110 -9.71 1.41 -3.75
CA ILE A 110 -9.80 0.18 -2.97
C ILE A 110 -10.08 0.56 -1.52
N LYS A 111 -11.14 -0.03 -0.96
CA LYS A 111 -11.51 0.19 0.44
C LYS A 111 -10.48 -0.44 1.36
N VAL A 112 -9.79 0.40 2.13
CA VAL A 112 -8.87 -0.03 3.19
C VAL A 112 -9.69 -0.48 4.41
N LYS A 113 -9.39 -1.67 4.93
CA LYS A 113 -10.05 -2.27 6.10
C LYS A 113 -9.26 -2.05 7.37
#